data_AF-T1D395-F1
#
_entry.id   AF-T1D395-F1
#
_cell.length_a   1.000
_cell.length_b   1.000
_cell.length_c   1.000
_cell.angle_alpha   90.00
_cell.angle_beta   90.00
_cell.angle_gamma   90.00
#
_symmetry.space_group_name_H-M   'P 1'
#
loop_
_entity.id
_entity.type
_entity.pdbx_description
1 polymer ?
#
loop_
_entity_poly.entity_id
_entity_poly.type
_entity_poly.pdbx_seq_one_letter_code
_entity_poly.pdbx_strand_id
1 'polypeptide(L)'
;MFVAALTLSPRALQHLTLLIPLLALAGALLGFAQVAGGPDSPLRLFAYTQRTSAEGFFANRDHFADLLNIGMLLSAAWLIALWLQPGARAARRALTMAAAWVTLASLLVALLLTQSRAGVALGALTLAAIVVLAWRAGQAKPRLARRMALALLVIAMLALQWGLYAVLARLHQDPFEDARWWIMRTTWIAAQHYGWLGSGIGSFVHVLPQFQARATLIPPYVNHAHNDYLELWLEGGMPALLLMLAFVGGWAWRSLRAWRAPIADDP
;
A
#
# COMPACT_ATOMS: atom_id res chain seq x y z
N MET A 1 -14.43 -8.60 -4.11
CA MET A 1 -13.06 -9.10 -3.83
C MET A 1 -13.01 -10.03 -2.61
N PHE A 2 -13.32 -9.57 -1.39
CA PHE A 2 -13.20 -10.39 -0.17
C PHE A 2 -14.03 -11.71 -0.22
N VAL A 3 -15.32 -11.62 -0.57
CA VAL A 3 -16.18 -12.81 -0.68
C VAL A 3 -15.65 -13.79 -1.74
N ALA A 4 -15.16 -13.28 -2.87
CA ALA A 4 -14.54 -14.13 -3.89
C ALA A 4 -13.28 -14.82 -3.36
N ALA A 5 -12.44 -14.13 -2.59
CA ALA A 5 -11.26 -14.75 -1.96
C ALA A 5 -11.64 -15.87 -0.97
N LEU A 6 -12.78 -15.77 -0.27
CA LEU A 6 -13.29 -16.84 0.60
C LEU A 6 -13.74 -18.09 -0.16
N THR A 7 -14.07 -17.96 -1.45
CA THR A 7 -14.47 -19.10 -2.29
C THR A 7 -13.29 -19.81 -2.95
N LEU A 8 -12.06 -19.29 -2.81
CA LEU A 8 -10.89 -19.87 -3.44
C LEU A 8 -10.39 -21.11 -2.70
N SER A 9 -9.96 -22.11 -3.46
CA SER A 9 -9.26 -23.27 -2.90
C SER A 9 -7.90 -22.86 -2.30
N PRO A 10 -7.36 -23.62 -1.34
CA PRO A 10 -6.04 -23.35 -0.77
C PRO A 10 -4.93 -23.24 -1.83
N ARG A 11 -5.00 -24.06 -2.89
CA ARG A 11 -4.07 -24.00 -4.03
C ARG A 11 -4.19 -22.69 -4.81
N ALA A 12 -5.40 -22.22 -5.05
CA ALA A 12 -5.63 -20.94 -5.73
C ALA A 12 -5.11 -19.76 -4.91
N LEU A 13 -5.32 -19.78 -3.58
CA LEU A 13 -4.73 -18.80 -2.67
C LEU A 13 -3.20 -18.83 -2.70
N GLN A 14 -2.60 -20.02 -2.72
CA GLN A 14 -1.15 -20.17 -2.83
C GLN A 14 -0.60 -19.64 -4.17
N HIS A 15 -1.31 -19.84 -5.28
CA HIS A 15 -0.92 -19.25 -6.56
C HIS A 15 -1.02 -17.72 -6.54
N LEU A 16 -2.03 -17.15 -5.88
CA LEU A 16 -2.15 -15.70 -5.73
C LEU A 16 -0.98 -15.12 -4.93
N THR A 17 -0.53 -15.78 -3.86
CA THR A 17 0.61 -15.29 -3.08
C THR A 17 1.93 -15.34 -3.84
N LEU A 18 2.03 -16.12 -4.92
CA LEU A 18 3.17 -16.12 -5.86
C LEU A 18 2.99 -15.09 -6.97
N LEU A 19 1.77 -14.98 -7.51
CA LEU A 19 1.47 -14.08 -8.62
C LEU A 19 1.67 -12.62 -8.24
N ILE A 20 1.29 -12.22 -7.01
CA ILE A 20 1.38 -10.83 -6.56
C ILE A 20 2.84 -10.32 -6.55
N PRO A 21 3.82 -11.02 -5.92
CA PRO A 21 5.23 -10.68 -6.05
C PRO A 21 5.74 -10.57 -7.48
N LEU A 22 5.31 -11.47 -8.38
CA LEU A 22 5.73 -11.45 -9.78
C LEU A 22 5.17 -10.22 -10.52
N LEU A 23 3.91 -9.87 -10.28
CA LEU A 23 3.30 -8.64 -10.79
C LEU A 23 3.98 -7.40 -10.23
N ALA A 24 4.30 -7.39 -8.94
CA ALA A 24 5.03 -6.31 -8.30
C ALA A 24 6.43 -6.14 -8.90
N LEU A 25 7.13 -7.25 -9.18
CA LEU A 25 8.46 -7.22 -9.81
C LEU A 25 8.37 -6.73 -11.26
N ALA A 26 7.42 -7.22 -12.04
CA ALA A 26 7.19 -6.74 -13.41
C ALA A 26 6.86 -5.23 -13.41
N GLY A 27 6.04 -4.78 -12.47
CA GLY A 27 5.73 -3.36 -12.25
C GLY A 27 6.95 -2.55 -11.84
N ALA A 28 7.82 -3.08 -10.97
CA ALA A 28 9.08 -2.46 -10.56
C ALA A 28 10.02 -2.27 -11.75
N LEU A 29 10.20 -3.29 -12.58
CA LEU A 29 11.02 -3.21 -13.79
C LEU A 29 10.49 -2.18 -14.78
N LEU A 30 9.18 -2.15 -14.99
CA LEU A 30 8.53 -1.10 -15.79
C LEU A 30 8.73 0.29 -15.16
N GLY A 31 8.57 0.41 -13.84
CA GLY A 31 8.80 1.65 -13.10
C GLY A 31 10.22 2.18 -13.24
N PHE A 32 11.23 1.30 -13.22
CA PHE A 32 12.61 1.66 -13.50
C PHE A 32 12.78 2.20 -14.92
N ALA A 33 12.18 1.54 -15.91
CA ALA A 33 12.24 1.98 -17.29
C ALA A 33 11.49 3.31 -17.53
N GLN A 34 10.36 3.53 -16.82
CA GLN A 34 9.64 4.80 -16.83
C GLN A 34 10.49 5.95 -16.30
N VAL A 35 11.16 5.76 -15.16
CA VAL A 35 12.05 6.79 -14.57
C VAL A 35 13.28 7.01 -15.42
N ALA A 36 13.92 5.94 -15.93
CA ALA A 36 15.10 6.03 -16.79
C ALA A 36 14.79 6.74 -18.12
N GLY A 37 13.59 6.55 -18.68
CA GLY A 37 13.13 7.24 -19.89
C GLY A 37 12.68 8.69 -19.65
N GLY A 38 12.63 9.17 -18.40
CA GLY A 38 12.30 10.54 -18.05
C GLY A 38 10.80 10.92 -18.16
N PRO A 39 10.50 12.23 -18.11
CA PRO A 39 9.14 12.78 -18.11
C PRO A 39 8.27 12.38 -19.30
N ASP A 40 8.88 12.22 -20.48
CA ASP A 40 8.20 11.95 -21.74
C ASP A 40 8.41 10.49 -22.21
N SER A 41 8.76 9.60 -21.27
CA SER A 41 8.95 8.18 -21.55
C SER A 41 7.70 7.56 -22.19
N PRO A 42 7.82 6.86 -23.34
CA PRO A 42 6.67 6.18 -23.97
C PRO A 42 6.14 5.01 -23.14
N LEU A 43 6.86 4.61 -22.10
CA LEU A 43 6.47 3.54 -21.17
C LEU A 43 5.54 4.04 -20.06
N ARG A 44 5.22 5.33 -20.03
CA ARG A 44 4.18 5.90 -19.16
C ARG A 44 2.81 5.56 -19.77
N LEU A 45 2.15 4.56 -19.19
CA LEU A 45 0.95 3.94 -19.77
C LEU A 45 -0.30 4.84 -19.71
N PHE A 46 -0.29 5.89 -18.89
CA PHE A 46 -1.45 6.75 -18.67
C PHE A 46 -1.10 8.22 -18.97
N ALA A 47 -2.08 8.95 -19.50
CA ALA A 47 -1.92 10.36 -19.85
C ALA A 47 -1.80 11.27 -18.62
N TYR A 48 -2.49 10.92 -17.52
CA TYR A 48 -2.48 11.65 -16.26
C TYR A 48 -1.61 10.92 -15.24
N THR A 49 -0.32 11.27 -15.20
CA THR A 49 0.69 10.64 -14.33
C THR A 49 1.66 11.68 -13.79
N GLN A 50 2.31 11.34 -12.68
CA GLN A 50 3.36 12.17 -12.10
C GLN A 50 4.68 11.91 -12.86
N ARG A 51 5.12 12.91 -13.64
CA ARG A 51 6.21 12.79 -14.63
C ARG A 51 7.60 12.41 -14.11
N THR A 52 7.79 12.38 -12.79
CA THR A 52 9.10 12.10 -12.17
C THR A 52 9.14 10.83 -11.33
N SER A 53 7.99 10.18 -11.08
CA SER A 53 7.92 8.97 -10.25
C SER A 53 7.76 7.70 -11.07
N ALA A 54 8.14 6.57 -10.46
CA ALA A 54 7.80 5.23 -10.92
C ALA A 54 6.35 4.90 -10.58
N GLU A 55 5.59 4.36 -11.53
CA GLU A 55 4.17 4.03 -11.36
C GLU A 55 3.83 2.62 -11.86
N GLY A 56 4.74 1.98 -12.60
CA GLY A 56 4.56 0.63 -13.08
C GLY A 56 3.29 0.52 -13.94
N PHE A 57 2.37 -0.36 -13.54
CA PHE A 57 1.10 -0.59 -14.23
C PHE A 57 -0.05 0.31 -13.76
N PHE A 58 0.20 1.25 -12.85
CA PHE A 58 -0.83 2.12 -12.27
C PHE A 58 -0.73 3.53 -12.83
N ALA A 59 -1.86 4.25 -12.82
CA ALA A 59 -1.88 5.69 -13.07
C ALA A 59 -1.53 6.52 -11.81
N ASN A 60 -1.58 5.88 -10.63
CA ASN A 60 -1.33 6.51 -9.34
C ASN A 60 -0.15 5.83 -8.64
N ARG A 61 0.89 6.62 -8.35
CA ARG A 61 2.08 6.20 -7.59
C ARG A 61 1.76 5.58 -6.23
N ASP A 62 0.69 6.02 -5.57
CA ASP A 62 0.29 5.53 -4.24
C ASP A 62 -0.22 4.08 -4.36
N HIS A 63 -1.05 3.78 -5.37
CA HIS A 63 -1.53 2.41 -5.61
C HIS A 63 -0.38 1.47 -6.04
N PHE A 64 0.59 1.98 -6.79
CA PHE A 64 1.77 1.20 -7.13
C PHE A 64 2.62 0.90 -5.88
N ALA A 65 2.81 1.89 -5.00
CA ALA A 65 3.50 1.70 -3.73
C ALA A 65 2.82 0.63 -2.85
N ASP A 66 1.48 0.58 -2.83
CA ASP A 66 0.73 -0.48 -2.14
C ASP A 66 1.03 -1.87 -2.70
N LEU A 67 1.03 -2.03 -4.03
CA LEU A 67 1.40 -3.31 -4.67
C LEU A 67 2.83 -3.72 -4.30
N LEU A 68 3.79 -2.78 -4.31
CA LEU A 68 5.18 -3.05 -3.95
C LEU A 68 5.30 -3.52 -2.49
N ASN A 69 4.60 -2.86 -1.56
CA ASN A 69 4.57 -3.26 -0.15
C ASN A 69 3.99 -4.67 0.06
N ILE A 70 2.87 -4.98 -0.60
CA ILE A 70 2.27 -6.33 -0.55
C ILE A 70 3.24 -7.36 -1.16
N GLY A 71 3.83 -7.04 -2.31
CA GLY A 71 4.82 -7.87 -3.00
C GLY A 71 6.05 -8.17 -2.14
N MET A 72 6.57 -7.17 -1.41
CA MET A 72 7.69 -7.34 -0.48
C MET A 72 7.34 -8.31 0.67
N LEU A 73 6.18 -8.12 1.30
CA LEU A 73 5.76 -8.98 2.42
C LEU A 73 5.58 -10.44 1.97
N LEU A 74 4.94 -10.66 0.83
CA LEU A 74 4.72 -11.99 0.29
C LEU A 74 6.02 -12.64 -0.20
N SER A 75 6.92 -11.87 -0.83
CA SER A 75 8.26 -12.37 -1.21
C SER A 75 9.05 -12.84 -0.01
N ALA A 76 9.00 -12.08 1.09
CA ALA A 76 9.66 -12.44 2.33
C ALA A 76 9.03 -13.67 3.00
N ALA A 77 7.71 -13.80 2.98
CA ALA A 77 7.03 -14.99 3.50
C ALA A 77 7.44 -16.26 2.72
N TRP A 78 7.48 -16.19 1.39
CA TRP A 78 7.95 -17.29 0.55
C TRP A 78 9.43 -17.61 0.76
N LEU A 79 10.28 -16.60 0.96
CA LEU A 79 11.68 -16.79 1.35
C LEU A 79 11.78 -17.61 2.65
N ILE A 80 11.07 -17.19 3.70
CA ILE A 80 11.08 -17.88 4.99
C ILE A 80 10.59 -19.33 4.80
N ALA A 81 9.51 -19.55 4.06
CA ALA A 81 9.00 -20.90 3.78
C ALA A 81 10.04 -21.79 3.06
N LEU A 82 10.73 -21.27 2.02
CA LEU A 82 11.80 -22.00 1.32
C LEU A 82 13.00 -22.30 2.22
N TRP A 83 13.29 -21.43 3.18
CA TRP A 83 14.37 -21.62 4.15
C TRP A 83 14.06 -22.74 5.14
N LEU A 84 12.80 -22.89 5.53
CA LEU A 84 12.34 -23.91 6.47
C LEU A 84 12.20 -25.31 5.83
N GLN A 85 12.05 -25.39 4.50
CA GLN A 85 11.92 -26.69 3.80
C GLN A 85 13.24 -27.50 3.80
N PRO A 86 13.26 -28.71 4.38
CA PRO A 86 14.38 -29.63 4.25
C PRO A 86 14.44 -30.24 2.84
N GLY A 87 15.64 -30.55 2.32
CA GLY A 87 15.79 -31.44 1.14
C GLY A 87 15.94 -30.79 -0.24
N ALA A 88 15.95 -29.46 -0.37
CA ALA A 88 16.31 -28.83 -1.65
C ALA A 88 17.80 -29.00 -1.97
N ARG A 89 18.15 -29.35 -3.23
CA ARG A 89 19.56 -29.36 -3.68
C ARG A 89 20.19 -27.99 -3.41
N ALA A 90 21.37 -27.98 -2.78
CA ALA A 90 22.03 -26.76 -2.30
C ALA A 90 22.14 -25.65 -3.38
N ALA A 91 22.50 -26.02 -4.61
CA ALA A 91 22.60 -25.09 -5.73
C ALA A 91 21.26 -24.46 -6.14
N ARG A 92 20.18 -25.26 -6.23
CA ARG A 92 18.83 -24.75 -6.56
C ARG A 92 18.32 -23.83 -5.46
N ARG A 93 18.54 -24.20 -4.20
CA ARG A 93 18.19 -23.38 -3.03
C ARG A 93 18.92 -22.04 -3.05
N ALA A 94 20.23 -22.04 -3.29
CA ALA A 94 21.03 -20.82 -3.39
C ALA A 94 20.51 -19.89 -4.50
N LEU A 95 20.23 -20.42 -5.69
CA LEU A 95 19.68 -19.64 -6.80
C LEU A 95 18.31 -19.04 -6.46
N THR A 96 17.40 -19.82 -5.89
CA THR A 96 16.06 -19.32 -5.50
C THR A 96 16.14 -18.25 -4.43
N MET A 97 17.05 -18.40 -3.46
CA MET A 97 17.27 -17.40 -2.43
C MET A 97 17.87 -16.11 -3.01
N ALA A 98 18.85 -16.21 -3.90
CA ALA A 98 19.43 -15.07 -4.58
C ALA A 98 18.37 -14.31 -5.39
N ALA A 99 17.57 -15.02 -6.18
CA ALA A 99 16.49 -14.43 -6.96
C ALA A 99 15.50 -13.67 -6.07
N ALA A 100 15.08 -14.25 -4.94
CA ALA A 100 14.12 -13.61 -4.06
C ALA A 100 14.71 -12.43 -3.25
N TRP A 101 16.00 -12.44 -2.91
CA TRP A 101 16.69 -11.24 -2.39
C TRP A 101 16.77 -10.12 -3.42
N VAL A 102 17.09 -10.45 -4.67
CA VAL A 102 17.09 -9.49 -5.78
C VAL A 102 15.70 -8.90 -5.99
N THR A 103 14.64 -9.74 -5.93
CA THR A 103 13.25 -9.26 -5.98
C THR A 103 12.98 -8.28 -4.85
N LEU A 104 13.26 -8.64 -3.60
CA LEU A 104 13.00 -7.77 -2.45
C LEU A 104 13.73 -6.42 -2.58
N ALA A 105 15.00 -6.43 -2.98
CA ALA A 105 15.78 -5.22 -3.20
C ALA A 105 15.19 -4.37 -4.35
N SER A 106 14.79 -5.00 -5.45
CA SER A 106 14.15 -4.32 -6.58
C SER A 106 12.84 -3.65 -6.18
N LEU A 107 12.00 -4.35 -5.42
CA LEU A 107 10.73 -3.80 -4.93
C LEU A 107 10.96 -2.61 -3.98
N LEU A 108 11.97 -2.68 -3.10
CA LEU A 108 12.31 -1.58 -2.20
C LEU A 108 12.81 -0.35 -2.97
N VAL A 109 13.69 -0.53 -3.97
CA VAL A 109 14.16 0.58 -4.80
C VAL A 109 13.00 1.19 -5.59
N ALA A 110 12.14 0.36 -6.19
CA ALA A 110 10.95 0.83 -6.89
C ALA A 110 10.02 1.61 -5.95
N LEU A 111 9.87 1.17 -4.70
CA LEU A 111 9.05 1.85 -3.70
C LEU A 111 9.55 3.27 -3.44
N LEU A 112 10.87 3.43 -3.28
CA LEU A 112 11.47 4.76 -3.11
C LEU A 112 11.26 5.62 -4.37
N LEU A 113 11.37 5.04 -5.57
CA LEU A 113 11.14 5.75 -6.83
C LEU A 113 9.68 6.13 -7.08
N THR A 114 8.71 5.55 -6.35
CA THR A 114 7.31 6.01 -6.43
C THR A 114 7.14 7.44 -5.92
N GLN A 115 8.04 7.91 -5.04
CA GLN A 115 7.88 9.20 -4.36
C GLN A 115 6.58 9.29 -3.50
N SER A 116 5.95 8.16 -3.16
CA SER A 116 4.77 8.11 -2.28
C SER A 116 5.19 8.17 -0.81
N ARG A 117 4.81 9.25 -0.10
CA ARG A 117 5.14 9.41 1.33
C ARG A 117 4.47 8.35 2.19
N ALA A 118 3.17 8.13 1.97
CA ALA A 118 2.41 7.09 2.65
C ALA A 118 2.96 5.70 2.29
N GLY A 119 3.28 5.47 1.02
CA GLY A 119 3.89 4.23 0.54
C GLY A 119 5.22 3.90 1.23
N VAL A 120 6.12 4.88 1.39
CA VAL A 120 7.41 4.69 2.08
C VAL A 120 7.21 4.46 3.58
N ALA A 121 6.29 5.19 4.22
CA ALA A 121 5.95 4.96 5.63
C ALA A 121 5.39 3.54 5.86
N LEU A 122 4.50 3.09 4.97
CA LEU A 122 4.01 1.70 4.95
C LEU A 122 5.14 0.71 4.70
N GLY A 123 6.11 1.03 3.83
CA GLY A 123 7.29 0.20 3.59
C GLY A 123 8.15 -0.02 4.83
N ALA A 124 8.28 0.98 5.71
CA ALA A 124 8.92 0.80 7.00
C ALA A 124 8.16 -0.22 7.86
N LEU A 125 6.83 -0.12 7.93
CA LEU A 125 6.00 -1.10 8.64
C LEU A 125 6.09 -2.50 8.02
N THR A 126 6.12 -2.60 6.69
CA THR A 126 6.31 -3.85 5.96
C THR A 126 7.65 -4.50 6.31
N LEU A 127 8.75 -3.74 6.31
CA LEU A 127 10.06 -4.26 6.70
C LEU A 127 10.10 -4.69 8.17
N ALA A 128 9.46 -3.94 9.07
CA ALA A 128 9.32 -4.34 10.46
C ALA A 128 8.54 -5.66 10.58
N ALA A 129 7.43 -5.81 9.85
CA ALA A 129 6.66 -7.06 9.81
C ALA A 129 7.50 -8.24 9.28
N ILE A 130 8.32 -8.04 8.25
CA ILE A 130 9.25 -9.04 7.71
C ILE A 130 10.25 -9.50 8.78
N VAL A 131 10.81 -8.57 9.58
CA VAL A 131 11.70 -8.92 10.70
C VAL A 131 10.99 -9.77 11.74
N VAL A 132 9.78 -9.36 12.14
CA VAL A 132 8.99 -10.11 13.13
C VAL A 132 8.68 -11.51 12.61
N LEU A 133 8.30 -11.65 11.33
CA LEU A 133 8.07 -12.95 10.71
C LEU A 133 9.34 -13.82 10.73
N ALA A 134 10.50 -13.27 10.35
CA ALA A 134 11.76 -13.99 10.37
C ALA A 134 12.20 -14.37 11.79
N TRP A 135 11.94 -13.51 12.79
CA TRP A 135 12.24 -13.81 14.19
C TRP A 135 11.38 -14.94 14.73
N ARG A 136 10.07 -14.92 14.44
CA ARG A 136 9.15 -15.99 14.84
C ARG A 136 9.44 -17.32 14.17
N ALA A 137 9.99 -17.30 12.95
CA ALA A 137 10.47 -18.49 12.26
C ALA A 137 11.84 -19.01 12.77
N GLY A 138 12.40 -18.42 13.85
CA GLY A 138 13.70 -18.78 14.40
C GLY A 138 14.90 -18.37 13.53
N GLN A 139 14.68 -17.53 12.51
CA GLN A 139 15.70 -17.18 11.51
C GLN A 139 16.40 -15.84 11.80
N ALA A 140 15.81 -14.97 12.63
CA ALA A 140 16.43 -13.68 12.94
C ALA A 140 17.50 -13.81 14.02
N LYS A 141 18.78 -13.80 13.62
CA LYS A 141 19.88 -13.59 14.56
C LYS A 141 19.80 -12.17 15.14
N PRO A 142 20.18 -11.94 16.41
CA PRO A 142 20.13 -10.61 17.04
C PRO A 142 20.93 -9.53 16.26
N ARG A 143 21.98 -9.94 15.53
CA ARG A 143 22.73 -9.04 14.63
C ARG A 143 21.93 -8.61 13.39
N LEU A 144 21.10 -9.49 12.82
CA LEU A 144 20.23 -9.16 11.68
C LEU A 144 19.11 -8.21 12.12
N ALA A 145 18.49 -8.47 13.29
CA ALA A 145 17.50 -7.56 13.87
C ALA A 145 18.09 -6.16 14.08
N ARG A 146 19.34 -6.05 14.54
CA ARG A 146 20.03 -4.76 14.73
C ARG A 146 20.33 -4.03 13.41
N ARG A 147 20.79 -4.75 12.38
CA ARG A 147 21.02 -4.18 11.03
C ARG A 147 19.72 -3.73 10.36
N MET A 148 18.63 -4.47 10.56
CA MET A 148 17.32 -4.10 10.03
C MET A 148 16.68 -2.97 10.83
N ALA A 149 16.89 -2.88 12.15
CA ALA A 149 16.51 -1.71 12.94
C ALA A 149 17.23 -0.44 12.44
N LEU A 150 18.52 -0.56 12.07
CA LEU A 150 19.25 0.53 11.43
C LEU A 150 18.67 0.87 10.05
N ALA A 151 18.36 -0.13 9.21
CA ALA A 151 17.72 0.11 7.90
C ALA A 151 16.34 0.78 8.05
N LEU A 152 15.53 0.36 9.02
CA LEU A 152 14.26 0.98 9.38
C LEU A 152 14.45 2.41 9.86
N LEU A 153 15.48 2.69 10.64
CA LEU A 153 15.84 4.04 11.06
C LEU A 153 16.21 4.90 9.85
N VAL A 154 17.03 4.40 8.92
CA VAL A 154 17.38 5.12 7.69
C VAL A 154 16.13 5.40 6.84
N ILE A 155 15.26 4.41 6.66
CA ILE A 155 14.01 4.59 5.91
C ILE A 155 13.09 5.59 6.60
N ALA A 156 12.99 5.54 7.94
CA ALA A 156 12.24 6.52 8.72
C ALA A 156 12.83 7.92 8.57
N MET A 157 14.16 8.08 8.54
CA MET A 157 14.83 9.35 8.29
C MET A 157 14.58 9.87 6.88
N LEU A 158 14.62 9.01 5.86
CA LEU A 158 14.31 9.37 4.47
C LEU A 158 12.83 9.76 4.31
N ALA A 159 11.92 9.02 4.94
CA ALA A 159 10.50 9.34 4.99
C ALA A 159 10.27 10.69 5.69
N LEU A 160 10.99 10.94 6.78
CA LEU A 160 10.93 12.20 7.53
C LEU A 160 11.49 13.37 6.72
N GLN A 161 12.57 13.18 5.96
CA GLN A 161 13.11 14.21 5.05
C GLN A 161 12.06 14.66 4.04
N TRP A 162 11.32 13.73 3.44
CA TRP A 162 10.25 14.06 2.49
C TRP A 162 8.99 14.60 3.18
N GLY A 163 8.72 14.19 4.41
CA GLY A 163 7.69 14.79 5.27
C GLY A 163 8.02 16.24 5.63
N LEU A 164 9.27 16.55 5.94
CA LEU A 164 9.74 17.92 6.19
C LEU A 164 9.67 18.76 4.92
N TYR A 165 10.05 18.21 3.76
CA TYR A 165 9.85 18.89 2.47
C TYR A 165 8.36 19.19 2.21
N ALA A 166 7.44 18.29 2.59
CA ALA A 166 6.01 18.54 2.52
C ALA A 166 5.57 19.72 3.38
N VAL A 167 6.03 19.77 4.63
CA VAL A 167 5.70 20.84 5.57
C VAL A 167 6.27 22.17 5.08
N LEU A 168 7.47 22.17 4.51
CA LEU A 168 8.09 23.34 3.89
C LEU A 168 7.38 23.75 2.58
N ALA A 169 6.87 22.79 1.81
CA ALA A 169 6.04 23.04 0.63
C ALA A 169 4.66 23.59 1.01
N ARG A 170 4.11 23.25 2.19
CA ARG A 170 2.88 23.89 2.71
C ARG A 170 3.06 25.38 3.02
N LEU A 171 4.26 25.79 3.39
CA LEU A 171 4.60 27.22 3.51
C LEU A 171 4.67 27.91 2.13
N HIS A 172 4.81 27.12 1.07
CA HIS A 172 4.79 27.53 -0.33
C HIS A 172 3.56 26.96 -1.06
N GLN A 173 2.34 27.42 -0.72
CA GLN A 173 1.06 27.17 -1.40
C GLN A 173 1.08 26.13 -2.54
N ASP A 174 1.13 24.82 -2.21
CA ASP A 174 0.97 23.74 -3.18
C ASP A 174 -0.52 23.55 -3.47
N PRO A 175 -1.01 23.89 -4.68
CA PRO A 175 -2.44 23.84 -5.00
C PRO A 175 -3.08 22.45 -4.86
N PHE A 176 -2.28 21.37 -4.94
CA PHE A 176 -2.79 20.00 -4.88
C PHE A 176 -3.07 19.51 -3.46
N GLU A 177 -2.25 19.89 -2.48
CA GLU A 177 -2.50 19.57 -1.06
C GLU A 177 -3.67 20.38 -0.51
N ASP A 178 -3.80 21.65 -0.91
CA ASP A 178 -4.93 22.51 -0.54
C ASP A 178 -6.27 21.94 -1.02
N ALA A 179 -6.32 21.38 -2.23
CA ALA A 179 -7.51 20.73 -2.77
C ALA A 179 -7.96 19.52 -1.94
N ARG A 180 -7.03 18.66 -1.48
CA ARG A 180 -7.37 17.46 -0.67
C ARG A 180 -8.02 17.82 0.66
N TRP A 181 -7.43 18.77 1.39
CA TRP A 181 -7.99 19.21 2.67
C TRP A 181 -9.36 19.86 2.50
N TRP A 182 -9.51 20.66 1.44
CA TRP A 182 -10.79 21.24 1.08
C TRP A 182 -11.84 20.16 0.78
N ILE A 183 -11.51 19.15 -0.04
CA ILE A 183 -12.40 18.02 -0.35
C ILE A 183 -12.82 17.30 0.93
N MET A 184 -11.88 16.98 1.82
CA MET A 184 -12.18 16.31 3.09
C MET A 184 -13.11 17.14 3.96
N ARG A 185 -12.86 18.45 4.10
CA ARG A 185 -13.71 19.34 4.89
C ARG A 185 -15.12 19.45 4.31
N THR A 186 -15.25 19.60 3.00
CA THR A 186 -16.54 19.68 2.33
C THR A 186 -17.30 18.37 2.45
N THR A 187 -16.63 17.23 2.29
CA THR A 187 -17.24 15.90 2.49
C THR A 187 -17.72 15.73 3.92
N TRP A 188 -16.97 16.22 4.90
CA TRP A 188 -17.38 16.19 6.31
C TRP A 188 -18.66 16.99 6.56
N ILE A 189 -18.76 18.20 6.00
CA ILE A 189 -19.97 19.03 6.10
C ILE A 189 -21.17 18.31 5.43
N ALA A 190 -20.95 17.74 4.24
CA ALA A 190 -21.98 16.98 3.56
C ALA A 190 -22.42 15.75 4.38
N ALA A 191 -21.47 15.00 4.96
CA ALA A 191 -21.76 13.81 5.76
C ALA A 191 -22.58 14.17 7.01
N GLN A 192 -22.29 15.31 7.64
CA GLN A 192 -23.11 15.84 8.73
C GLN A 192 -24.53 16.22 8.28
N HIS A 193 -24.70 16.75 7.07
CA HIS A 193 -26.01 17.14 6.53
C HIS A 193 -26.93 15.94 6.30
N TYR A 194 -26.42 14.87 5.66
CA TYR A 194 -27.20 13.64 5.45
C TYR A 194 -27.26 12.74 6.70
N GLY A 195 -26.37 13.00 7.66
CA GLY A 195 -26.46 12.50 9.02
C GLY A 195 -26.44 10.98 9.12
N TRP A 196 -27.54 10.41 9.58
CA TRP A 196 -27.55 9.02 10.03
C TRP A 196 -27.73 8.00 8.91
N LEU A 197 -28.55 8.33 7.90
CA LEU A 197 -28.90 7.43 6.79
C LEU A 197 -27.97 7.61 5.59
N GLY A 198 -27.25 8.72 5.51
CA GLY A 198 -26.42 9.04 4.35
C GLY A 198 -27.25 9.52 3.15
N SER A 199 -26.57 9.77 2.05
CA SER A 199 -27.09 10.33 0.80
C SER A 199 -27.41 9.27 -0.26
N GLY A 200 -27.09 8.00 0.00
CA GLY A 200 -27.19 6.87 -0.93
C GLY A 200 -25.81 6.43 -1.43
N ILE A 201 -25.62 5.11 -1.58
CA ILE A 201 -24.36 4.53 -2.09
C ILE A 201 -24.09 4.98 -3.53
N GLY A 202 -22.86 5.43 -3.80
CA GLY A 202 -22.43 5.96 -5.09
C GLY A 202 -22.90 7.39 -5.39
N SER A 203 -23.47 8.10 -4.40
CA SER A 203 -23.98 9.46 -4.59
C SER A 203 -22.91 10.55 -4.45
N PHE A 204 -21.69 10.22 -4.00
CA PHE A 204 -20.63 11.18 -3.68
C PHE A 204 -20.43 12.25 -4.76
N VAL A 205 -20.27 11.82 -6.02
CA VAL A 205 -20.00 12.70 -7.16
C VAL A 205 -21.15 13.67 -7.46
N HIS A 206 -22.39 13.28 -7.13
CA HIS A 206 -23.58 14.11 -7.33
C HIS A 206 -23.87 15.04 -6.14
N VAL A 207 -23.42 14.64 -4.96
CA VAL A 207 -23.68 15.34 -3.70
C VAL A 207 -22.62 16.38 -3.41
N LEU A 208 -21.33 16.04 -3.54
CA LEU A 208 -20.23 16.95 -3.19
C LEU A 208 -20.33 18.33 -3.89
N PRO A 209 -20.71 18.44 -5.18
CA PRO A 209 -20.86 19.74 -5.84
C PRO A 209 -21.93 20.65 -5.22
N GLN A 210 -22.92 20.11 -4.52
CA GLN A 210 -23.96 20.91 -3.86
C GLN A 210 -23.40 21.68 -2.64
N PHE A 211 -22.31 21.18 -2.07
CA PHE A 211 -21.61 21.76 -0.93
C PHE A 211 -20.38 22.58 -1.38
N GLN A 212 -20.12 22.67 -2.69
CA GLN A 212 -19.13 23.57 -3.25
C GLN A 212 -19.65 25.01 -3.19
N ALA A 213 -19.05 25.85 -2.35
CA ALA A 213 -19.21 27.30 -2.51
C ALA A 213 -18.68 27.69 -3.90
N ARG A 214 -19.28 28.70 -4.55
CA ARG A 214 -18.90 29.21 -5.90
C ARG A 214 -17.47 29.79 -6.00
N ALA A 215 -16.57 29.47 -5.08
CA ALA A 215 -15.20 29.95 -5.06
C ALA A 215 -14.37 29.29 -6.18
N THR A 216 -13.66 30.15 -6.90
CA THR A 216 -13.04 29.99 -8.22
C THR A 216 -11.77 29.14 -8.31
N LEU A 217 -11.53 28.21 -7.37
CA LEU A 217 -10.28 27.42 -7.30
C LEU A 217 -10.54 25.93 -7.05
N ILE A 218 -11.61 25.37 -7.60
CA ILE A 218 -12.04 23.99 -7.32
C ILE A 218 -11.82 23.13 -8.59
N PRO A 219 -11.26 21.91 -8.46
CA PRO A 219 -11.24 20.94 -9.55
C PRO A 219 -12.67 20.74 -10.08
N PRO A 220 -12.90 20.79 -11.40
CA PRO A 220 -14.25 20.72 -11.97
C PRO A 220 -14.96 19.39 -11.68
N TYR A 221 -14.21 18.38 -11.25
CA TYR A 221 -14.71 17.04 -11.01
C TYR A 221 -13.87 16.33 -9.94
N VAL A 222 -14.53 15.82 -8.90
CA VAL A 222 -13.90 15.08 -7.80
C VAL A 222 -14.59 13.72 -7.71
N ASN A 223 -13.85 12.66 -8.02
CA ASN A 223 -14.38 11.29 -8.02
C ASN A 223 -14.58 10.72 -6.62
N HIS A 224 -13.69 11.05 -5.69
CA HIS A 224 -13.65 10.48 -4.34
C HIS A 224 -13.18 11.51 -3.32
N ALA A 225 -13.56 11.30 -2.06
CA ALA A 225 -13.12 12.11 -0.92
C ALA A 225 -11.63 11.94 -0.61
N HIS A 226 -10.99 10.91 -1.18
CA HIS A 226 -9.69 10.39 -0.74
C HIS A 226 -9.66 10.04 0.76
N ASN A 227 -10.84 9.76 1.33
CA ASN A 227 -11.05 9.24 2.67
C ASN A 227 -12.29 8.34 2.64
N ASP A 228 -12.05 7.05 2.49
CA ASP A 228 -13.11 6.05 2.30
C ASP A 228 -14.09 6.03 3.47
N TYR A 229 -13.65 6.29 4.71
CA TYR A 229 -14.54 6.32 5.87
C TYR A 229 -15.51 7.50 5.83
N LEU A 230 -15.02 8.65 5.37
CA LEU A 230 -15.82 9.86 5.28
C LEU A 230 -16.80 9.80 4.12
N GLU A 231 -16.37 9.27 2.98
CA GLU A 231 -17.23 8.98 1.83
C GLU A 231 -18.28 7.93 2.19
N LEU A 232 -17.90 6.84 2.86
CA LEU A 232 -18.83 5.82 3.31
C LEU A 232 -19.85 6.36 4.32
N TRP A 233 -19.44 7.26 5.20
CA TRP A 233 -20.38 7.94 6.09
C TRP A 233 -21.33 8.86 5.30
N LEU A 234 -20.81 9.67 4.38
CA LEU A 234 -21.66 10.51 3.53
C LEU A 234 -22.69 9.69 2.76
N GLU A 235 -22.27 8.60 2.13
CA GLU A 235 -23.13 7.81 1.25
C GLU A 235 -24.04 6.84 2.00
N GLY A 236 -23.49 6.04 2.91
CA GLY A 236 -24.21 4.96 3.59
C GLY A 236 -24.57 5.25 5.05
N GLY A 237 -24.26 6.44 5.56
CA GLY A 237 -24.58 6.85 6.92
C GLY A 237 -23.77 6.10 7.99
N MET A 238 -24.20 6.23 9.25
CA MET A 238 -23.57 5.45 10.33
C MET A 238 -23.75 3.93 10.18
N PRO A 239 -24.87 3.38 9.66
CA PRO A 239 -24.99 1.93 9.48
C PRO A 239 -23.85 1.36 8.62
N ALA A 240 -23.50 2.02 7.51
CA ALA A 240 -22.39 1.60 6.66
C ALA A 240 -21.03 1.74 7.37
N LEU A 241 -20.82 2.86 8.08
CA LEU A 241 -19.59 3.07 8.85
C LEU A 241 -19.42 2.02 9.96
N LEU A 242 -20.47 1.71 10.72
CA LEU A 242 -20.45 0.70 11.78
C LEU A 242 -20.20 -0.70 11.21
N LEU A 243 -20.80 -1.04 10.07
CA LEU A 243 -20.55 -2.30 9.38
C LEU A 243 -19.08 -2.42 8.96
N MET A 244 -18.50 -1.34 8.41
CA MET A 244 -17.08 -1.30 8.06
C MET A 244 -16.18 -1.46 9.29
N LEU A 245 -16.48 -0.77 10.39
CA LEU A 245 -15.74 -0.91 11.64
C LEU A 245 -15.83 -2.32 12.23
N ALA A 246 -17.01 -2.96 12.17
CA ALA A 246 -17.19 -4.34 12.59
C ALA A 246 -16.38 -5.31 11.70
N PHE A 247 -16.37 -5.08 10.39
CA PHE A 247 -15.56 -5.86 9.46
C PHE A 247 -14.06 -5.74 9.76
N VAL A 248 -13.54 -4.51 9.89
CA VAL A 248 -12.13 -4.24 10.20
C VAL A 248 -11.76 -4.82 11.57
N GLY A 249 -12.62 -4.66 12.58
CA GLY A 249 -12.43 -5.23 13.91
C GLY A 249 -12.39 -6.76 13.89
N GLY A 250 -13.32 -7.40 13.18
CA GLY A 250 -13.35 -8.85 12.99
C GLY A 250 -12.12 -9.38 12.23
N TRP A 251 -11.70 -8.68 11.18
CA TRP A 251 -10.48 -9.00 10.42
C TRP A 251 -9.22 -8.86 11.28
N ALA A 252 -9.09 -7.77 12.05
CA ALA A 252 -7.97 -7.55 12.95
C ALA A 252 -7.91 -8.62 14.05
N TRP A 253 -9.06 -8.95 14.65
CA TRP A 253 -9.15 -10.00 15.66
C TRP A 253 -8.72 -11.37 15.10
N ARG A 254 -9.22 -11.77 13.93
CA ARG A 254 -8.80 -13.02 13.29
C ARG A 254 -7.32 -13.02 12.91
N SER A 255 -6.81 -11.90 12.41
CA SER A 255 -5.40 -11.74 12.10
C SER A 255 -4.55 -11.90 13.35
N LEU A 256 -4.91 -11.27 14.47
CA LEU A 256 -4.20 -11.43 15.75
C LEU A 256 -4.24 -12.87 16.27
N ARG A 257 -5.37 -13.57 16.11
CA ARG A 257 -5.46 -15.00 16.47
C ARG A 257 -4.56 -15.87 15.61
N ALA A 258 -4.58 -15.67 14.29
CA ALA A 258 -3.69 -16.38 13.36
C ALA A 258 -2.22 -16.08 13.67
N TRP A 259 -1.91 -14.83 14.00
CA TRP A 259 -0.58 -14.44 14.43
C TRP A 259 -0.19 -15.07 15.77
N ARG A 260 -1.09 -15.31 16.72
CA ARG A 260 -0.72 -15.95 18.00
C ARG A 260 -0.59 -17.47 17.90
N ALA A 261 -1.09 -18.10 16.83
CA ALA A 261 -0.93 -19.52 16.62
C ALA A 261 0.57 -19.88 16.53
N PRO A 262 1.00 -21.01 17.12
CA PRO A 262 2.31 -21.57 16.83
C PRO A 262 2.45 -21.78 15.33
N ILE A 263 3.64 -21.51 14.79
CA ILE A 263 3.97 -21.98 13.43
C ILE A 263 4.03 -23.50 13.58
N ALA A 264 3.05 -24.21 13.04
CA ALA A 264 2.99 -25.66 13.19
C ALA A 264 4.29 -26.28 12.68
N ASP A 265 4.97 -27.03 13.55
CA ASP A 265 5.96 -28.02 13.15
C ASP A 265 5.18 -29.18 12.53
N ASP A 266 4.72 -29.03 11.29
CA ASP A 266 4.13 -30.18 10.57
C ASP A 266 5.31 -31.07 10.12
N PRO A 267 5.34 -32.37 10.52
CA PRO A 267 6.45 -33.30 10.27
C PRO A 267 6.66 -33.66 8.80
#